data_AF-A0A0B8PJ00-F1
#
_entry.id   AF-A0A0B8PJ00-F1
#
_cell.length_a   1.000
_cell.length_b   1.000
_cell.length_c   1.000
_cell.angle_alpha   90.00
_cell.angle_beta   90.00
_cell.angle_gamma   90.00
#
_symmetry.space_group_name_H-M   'P 1'
#
loop_
_entity.id
_entity.type
_entity.pdbx_description
1 polymer ?
#
loop_
_entity_poly.entity_id
_entity_poly.type
_entity_poly.pdbx_seq_one_letter_code
_entity_poly.pdbx_strand_id
1 'polypeptide(L)'
;MNYFPTELRCNFNKEIHQYPLRKELIATVLANDIVNEMGCNFVTRLQEETGASVVDIANAFAASKELFHFDKTFEKIRQHDNRLPTSVQYELMFMIRRILRRLTRWMLRNRSQKSSVTELVARFEKDVAILVDKLDELLVEEEVQQHNEQAKAWIEQGVDAEVANYISRLSSLYCCYDISIAAKECNTTVERAAKLYFHLGDKLSLHWFLWQINNQVVDNHWQALARAAFREDLDWQQRQLTVQVLNCGCGDSLDSVEQTIENWMHNNKEALSRWENTLKEFKVGNVHEFAKFSVALRELMLLNLNCEATQ
;
A
#
# COMPACT_ATOMS: atom_id res chain seq x y z
N MET A 1 -18.24 -10.83 -15.12
CA MET A 1 -19.23 -11.71 -15.82
C MET A 1 -19.12 -13.18 -15.43
N ASN A 2 -18.19 -13.57 -14.55
CA ASN A 2 -17.97 -14.96 -14.14
C ASN A 2 -19.11 -15.58 -13.31
N TYR A 3 -20.18 -14.81 -13.04
CA TYR A 3 -21.41 -15.31 -12.42
C TYR A 3 -22.15 -16.32 -13.31
N PHE A 4 -22.14 -16.13 -14.63
CA PHE A 4 -22.77 -17.08 -15.54
C PHE A 4 -21.87 -18.31 -15.75
N PRO A 5 -22.44 -19.53 -15.78
CA PRO A 5 -21.74 -20.74 -16.17
C PRO A 5 -20.93 -20.57 -17.45
N THR A 6 -19.80 -21.28 -17.53
CA THR A 6 -18.85 -21.16 -18.65
C THR A 6 -19.53 -21.44 -20.00
N GLU A 7 -20.44 -22.42 -20.08
CA GLU A 7 -21.17 -22.73 -21.29
C GLU A 7 -22.01 -21.54 -21.79
N LEU A 8 -22.69 -20.82 -20.88
CA LEU A 8 -23.46 -19.63 -21.23
C LEU A 8 -22.56 -18.47 -21.65
N ARG A 9 -21.41 -18.28 -20.99
CA ARG A 9 -20.43 -17.25 -21.36
C ARG A 9 -19.82 -17.48 -22.74
N CYS A 10 -19.56 -18.73 -23.10
CA CYS A 10 -19.01 -19.09 -24.41
C CYS A 10 -20.06 -18.99 -25.52
N ASN A 11 -21.28 -19.47 -25.26
CA ASN A 11 -22.30 -19.60 -26.31
C ASN A 11 -23.19 -18.35 -26.48
N PHE A 12 -23.38 -17.54 -25.42
CA PHE A 12 -24.36 -16.44 -25.38
C PHE A 12 -23.79 -15.13 -24.84
N ASN A 13 -22.53 -14.83 -25.17
CA ASN A 13 -21.82 -13.66 -24.65
C ASN A 13 -22.54 -12.33 -24.98
N LYS A 14 -23.05 -12.20 -26.22
CA LYS A 14 -23.75 -10.99 -26.68
C LYS A 14 -25.04 -10.75 -25.90
N GLU A 15 -25.79 -11.81 -25.66
CA GLU A 15 -27.05 -11.83 -24.92
C GLU A 15 -26.81 -11.51 -23.44
N ILE A 16 -25.72 -12.02 -22.86
CA ILE A 16 -25.29 -11.69 -21.49
C ILE A 16 -24.97 -10.19 -21.36
N HIS A 17 -24.35 -9.57 -22.37
CA HIS A 17 -24.10 -8.13 -22.38
C HIS A 17 -25.37 -7.28 -22.47
N GLN A 18 -26.40 -7.80 -23.14
CA GLN A 18 -27.71 -7.16 -23.30
C GLN A 18 -28.71 -7.56 -22.19
N TYR A 19 -28.29 -8.40 -21.24
CA TYR A 19 -29.16 -8.92 -20.21
C TYR A 19 -29.80 -7.78 -19.39
N PRO A 20 -31.13 -7.72 -19.25
CA PRO A 20 -31.83 -6.59 -18.63
C PRO A 20 -31.36 -6.28 -17.22
N LEU A 21 -31.05 -7.30 -16.42
CA LEU A 21 -30.60 -7.16 -15.02
C LEU A 21 -29.07 -7.23 -14.87
N ARG A 22 -28.32 -6.93 -15.94
CA ARG A 22 -26.85 -7.03 -15.91
C ARG A 22 -26.24 -6.11 -14.85
N LYS A 23 -26.78 -4.90 -14.69
CA LYS A 23 -26.25 -3.91 -13.73
C LYS A 23 -26.50 -4.37 -12.30
N GLU A 24 -27.69 -4.89 -12.04
CA GLU A 24 -28.15 -5.43 -10.77
C GLU A 24 -27.31 -6.66 -10.38
N LEU A 25 -27.07 -7.59 -11.31
CA LEU A 25 -26.20 -8.74 -11.08
C LEU A 25 -24.77 -8.32 -10.75
N ILE A 26 -24.20 -7.36 -11.48
CA ILE A 26 -22.86 -6.84 -11.17
C ILE A 26 -22.83 -6.22 -9.77
N ALA A 27 -23.84 -5.42 -9.42
CA ALA A 27 -23.94 -4.82 -8.10
C ALA A 27 -24.06 -5.87 -6.99
N THR A 28 -24.87 -6.92 -7.18
CA THR A 28 -25.04 -8.01 -6.22
C THR A 28 -23.74 -8.80 -6.05
N VAL A 29 -23.07 -9.16 -7.13
CA VAL A 29 -21.79 -9.88 -7.07
C VAL A 29 -20.74 -9.03 -6.36
N LEU A 30 -20.62 -7.74 -6.73
CA LEU A 30 -19.67 -6.84 -6.09
C LEU A 30 -19.97 -6.61 -4.60
N ALA A 31 -21.24 -6.49 -4.22
CA ALA A 31 -21.64 -6.38 -2.83
C ALA A 31 -21.26 -7.65 -2.03
N ASN A 32 -21.52 -8.83 -2.60
CA ASN A 32 -21.13 -10.10 -1.98
C ASN A 32 -19.62 -10.21 -1.84
N ASP A 33 -18.85 -9.85 -2.87
CA ASP A 33 -17.39 -9.85 -2.82
C ASP A 33 -16.87 -8.93 -1.72
N ILE A 34 -17.40 -7.70 -1.61
CA ILE A 34 -17.00 -6.75 -0.56
C ILE A 34 -17.30 -7.35 0.82
N VAL A 35 -18.50 -7.91 1.03
CA VAL A 35 -18.90 -8.44 2.34
C VAL A 35 -18.10 -9.71 2.69
N ASN A 36 -17.91 -10.63 1.75
CA ASN A 36 -17.20 -11.89 1.97
C ASN A 36 -15.70 -11.66 2.21
N GLU A 37 -15.07 -10.78 1.44
CA GLU A 37 -13.65 -10.51 1.60
C GLU A 37 -13.36 -9.50 2.71
N MET A 38 -14.13 -8.43 2.86
CA MET A 38 -13.77 -7.31 3.75
C MET A 38 -14.62 -7.23 5.02
N GLY A 39 -15.73 -7.96 5.08
CA GLY A 39 -16.70 -7.93 6.17
C GLY A 39 -17.71 -6.78 6.06
N CYS A 40 -18.79 -6.88 6.85
CA CYS A 40 -19.93 -5.95 6.81
C CYS A 40 -19.57 -4.50 7.18
N ASN A 41 -18.57 -4.29 8.03
CA ASN A 41 -18.16 -2.97 8.51
C ASN A 41 -17.18 -2.24 7.58
N PHE A 42 -16.76 -2.85 6.47
CA PHE A 42 -15.75 -2.27 5.60
C PHE A 42 -16.18 -0.93 4.99
N VAL A 43 -17.37 -0.91 4.39
CA VAL A 43 -17.89 0.27 3.67
C VAL A 43 -18.17 1.41 4.65
N THR A 44 -18.94 1.16 5.70
CA THR A 44 -19.29 2.18 6.71
C THR A 44 -18.05 2.82 7.32
N ARG A 45 -17.05 2.02 7.67
CA ARG A 45 -15.80 2.53 8.22
C ARG A 45 -14.98 3.37 7.22
N LEU A 46 -14.99 3.01 5.93
CA LEU A 46 -14.34 3.86 4.91
C LEU A 46 -15.12 5.16 4.68
N GLN A 47 -16.45 5.16 4.81
CA GLN A 47 -17.24 6.38 4.76
C GLN A 47 -16.90 7.31 5.93
N GLU A 48 -16.78 6.79 7.15
CA GLU A 48 -16.36 7.57 8.32
C GLU A 48 -14.94 8.12 8.17
N GLU A 49 -14.02 7.29 7.66
CA GLU A 49 -12.61 7.67 7.53
C GLU A 49 -12.36 8.67 6.39
N THR A 50 -13.09 8.59 5.28
CA THR A 50 -12.79 9.33 4.03
C THR A 50 -13.90 10.25 3.54
N GLY A 51 -15.13 10.12 4.04
CA GLY A 51 -16.31 10.82 3.52
C GLY A 51 -16.76 10.38 2.13
N ALA A 52 -16.19 9.30 1.57
CA ALA A 52 -16.51 8.83 0.22
C ALA A 52 -17.92 8.22 0.12
N SER A 53 -18.49 8.23 -1.09
CA SER A 53 -19.76 7.53 -1.36
C SER A 53 -19.54 6.02 -1.47
N VAL A 54 -20.61 5.24 -1.28
CA VAL A 54 -20.57 3.77 -1.44
C VAL A 54 -20.09 3.37 -2.84
N VAL A 55 -20.50 4.12 -3.87
CA VAL A 55 -20.08 3.88 -5.26
C VAL A 55 -18.57 4.06 -5.42
N ASP A 56 -18.01 5.11 -4.83
CA ASP A 56 -16.58 5.37 -4.90
C ASP A 56 -15.76 4.32 -4.16
N ILE A 57 -16.24 3.89 -2.99
CA ILE A 57 -15.61 2.81 -2.21
C ILE A 57 -15.61 1.51 -3.01
N ALA A 58 -16.75 1.17 -3.61
CA ALA A 58 -16.88 -0.03 -4.43
C ALA A 58 -15.95 0.01 -5.67
N ASN A 59 -15.83 1.17 -6.33
CA ASN A 59 -14.92 1.35 -7.46
C ASN A 59 -13.45 1.23 -7.06
N ALA A 60 -13.04 1.89 -5.97
CA ALA A 60 -11.66 1.85 -5.48
C ALA A 60 -11.27 0.44 -5.00
N PHE A 61 -12.20 -0.26 -4.35
CA PHE A 61 -12.04 -1.67 -3.98
C PHE A 61 -11.86 -2.55 -5.21
N ALA A 62 -12.76 -2.46 -6.20
CA ALA A 62 -12.70 -3.27 -7.40
C ALA A 62 -11.40 -3.02 -8.19
N ALA A 63 -10.97 -1.77 -8.33
CA ALA A 63 -9.73 -1.43 -9.00
C ALA A 63 -8.51 -2.00 -8.26
N SER A 64 -8.44 -1.84 -6.93
CA SER A 64 -7.33 -2.37 -6.13
C SER A 64 -7.28 -3.90 -6.15
N LYS A 65 -8.44 -4.56 -6.12
CA LYS A 65 -8.56 -6.02 -6.21
C LYS A 65 -8.08 -6.55 -7.56
N GLU A 66 -8.40 -5.86 -8.65
CA GLU A 66 -7.97 -6.20 -10.00
C GLU A 66 -6.46 -6.00 -10.18
N LEU A 67 -5.93 -4.83 -9.80
CA LEU A 67 -4.52 -4.44 -9.95
C LEU A 67 -3.55 -5.42 -9.28
N PHE A 68 -3.95 -5.96 -8.13
CA PHE A 68 -3.15 -6.92 -7.36
C PHE A 68 -3.59 -8.37 -7.56
N HIS A 69 -4.54 -8.62 -8.47
CA HIS A 69 -5.09 -9.95 -8.74
C HIS A 69 -5.52 -10.72 -7.47
N PHE A 70 -6.05 -10.03 -6.46
CA PHE A 70 -6.37 -10.64 -5.16
C PHE A 70 -7.39 -11.76 -5.27
N ASP A 71 -8.26 -11.74 -6.29
CA ASP A 71 -9.17 -12.85 -6.59
C ASP A 71 -8.43 -14.18 -6.77
N LYS A 72 -7.36 -14.18 -7.56
CA LYS A 72 -6.55 -15.38 -7.80
C LYS A 72 -5.85 -15.82 -6.51
N THR A 73 -5.38 -14.88 -5.71
CA THR A 73 -4.70 -15.18 -4.44
C THR A 73 -5.67 -15.79 -3.42
N PHE A 74 -6.88 -15.22 -3.27
CA PHE A 74 -7.92 -15.79 -2.42
C PHE A 74 -8.34 -17.18 -2.90
N GLU A 75 -8.48 -17.38 -4.20
CA GLU A 75 -8.80 -18.69 -4.78
C GLU A 75 -7.73 -19.73 -4.42
N LYS A 76 -6.44 -19.42 -4.63
CA LYS A 76 -5.33 -20.32 -4.25
C LYS A 76 -5.34 -20.65 -2.76
N ILE A 77 -5.61 -19.68 -1.89
CA ILE A 77 -5.73 -19.92 -0.44
C ILE A 77 -6.90 -20.86 -0.13
N ARG A 78 -8.05 -20.71 -0.80
CA ARG A 78 -9.24 -21.56 -0.58
C ARG A 78 -9.09 -22.97 -1.14
N GLN A 79 -8.26 -23.18 -2.17
CA GLN A 79 -7.94 -24.52 -2.67
C GLN A 79 -7.26 -25.40 -1.61
N HIS A 80 -6.72 -24.79 -0.56
CA HIS A 80 -6.15 -25.46 0.61
C HIS A 80 -7.13 -25.64 1.78
N ASP A 81 -8.43 -25.37 1.57
CA ASP A 81 -9.46 -25.64 2.57
C ASP A 81 -9.38 -27.09 3.06
N ASN A 82 -9.34 -27.27 4.38
CA ASN A 82 -9.17 -28.56 5.07
C ASN A 82 -7.80 -29.24 4.86
N ARG A 83 -6.80 -28.55 4.29
CA ARG A 83 -5.42 -29.04 4.16
C ARG A 83 -4.44 -28.27 5.03
N LEU A 84 -4.58 -26.94 5.08
CA LEU A 84 -3.77 -26.07 5.92
C LEU A 84 -4.38 -25.91 7.32
N PRO A 85 -3.55 -25.65 8.35
CA PRO A 85 -4.05 -25.17 9.63
C PRO A 85 -4.90 -23.91 9.44
N THR A 86 -6.11 -23.90 10.00
CA THR A 86 -7.06 -22.79 9.83
C THR A 86 -6.48 -21.45 10.29
N SER A 87 -5.61 -21.44 11.30
CA SER A 87 -4.90 -20.24 11.78
C SER A 87 -4.05 -19.59 10.69
N VAL A 88 -3.29 -20.40 9.93
CA VAL A 88 -2.42 -19.93 8.84
C VAL A 88 -3.26 -19.36 7.71
N GLN A 89 -4.33 -20.05 7.35
CA GLN A 89 -5.23 -19.59 6.30
C GLN A 89 -5.85 -18.24 6.64
N TYR A 90 -6.33 -18.06 7.88
CA TYR A 90 -6.85 -16.78 8.34
C TYR A 90 -5.78 -15.69 8.40
N GLU A 91 -4.54 -16.02 8.79
CA GLU A 91 -3.43 -15.07 8.80
C GLU A 91 -3.16 -14.52 7.39
N LEU A 92 -3.06 -15.39 6.37
CA LEU A 92 -2.86 -14.99 4.98
C LEU A 92 -4.02 -14.13 4.46
N MET A 93 -5.26 -14.55 4.71
CA MET A 93 -6.44 -13.77 4.34
C MET A 93 -6.46 -12.40 5.04
N PHE A 94 -6.06 -12.35 6.32
CA PHE A 94 -5.99 -11.12 7.08
C PHE A 94 -4.94 -10.16 6.51
N MET A 95 -3.78 -10.67 6.08
CA MET A 95 -2.75 -9.86 5.41
C MET A 95 -3.27 -9.23 4.12
N ILE A 96 -3.93 -10.02 3.25
CA ILE A 96 -4.52 -9.49 2.01
C ILE A 96 -5.58 -8.42 2.32
N ARG A 97 -6.49 -8.68 3.27
CA ARG A 97 -7.51 -7.72 3.70
C ARG A 97 -6.90 -6.41 4.20
N ARG A 98 -5.83 -6.50 5.00
CA ARG A 98 -5.13 -5.32 5.53
C ARG A 98 -4.58 -4.46 4.39
N ILE A 99 -3.98 -5.08 3.37
CA ILE A 99 -3.40 -4.38 2.23
C ILE A 99 -4.47 -3.84 1.30
N LEU A 100 -5.48 -4.62 0.95
CA LEU A 100 -6.61 -4.18 0.14
C LEU A 100 -7.34 -2.99 0.78
N ARG A 101 -7.50 -2.98 2.12
CA ARG A 101 -8.05 -1.82 2.84
C ARG A 101 -7.18 -0.58 2.68
N ARG A 102 -5.85 -0.71 2.80
CA ARG A 102 -4.90 0.41 2.64
C ARG A 102 -4.95 0.97 1.21
N LEU A 103 -4.87 0.11 0.20
CA LEU A 103 -4.94 0.48 -1.22
C LEU A 103 -6.25 1.18 -1.56
N THR A 104 -7.38 0.62 -1.11
CA THR A 104 -8.71 1.23 -1.33
C THR A 104 -8.78 2.62 -0.70
N ARG A 105 -8.33 2.75 0.56
CA ARG A 105 -8.34 4.04 1.28
C ARG A 105 -7.45 5.07 0.61
N TRP A 106 -6.25 4.67 0.18
CA TRP A 106 -5.32 5.53 -0.54
C TRP A 106 -5.97 6.09 -1.81
N MET A 107 -6.62 5.25 -2.62
CA MET A 107 -7.32 5.70 -3.83
C MET A 107 -8.42 6.71 -3.52
N LEU A 108 -9.16 6.52 -2.43
CA LEU A 108 -10.24 7.42 -2.01
C LEU A 108 -9.73 8.79 -1.55
N ARG A 109 -8.54 8.84 -0.94
CA ARG A 109 -7.90 10.08 -0.48
C ARG A 109 -7.20 10.84 -1.59
N ASN A 110 -6.54 10.12 -2.50
CA ASN A 110 -5.70 10.70 -3.55
C ASN A 110 -6.41 10.88 -4.90
N ARG A 111 -7.75 10.79 -4.92
CA ARG A 111 -8.54 11.07 -6.12
C ARG A 111 -8.71 12.58 -6.33
N SER A 112 -8.39 13.05 -7.53
CA SER A 112 -8.72 14.41 -7.97
C SER A 112 -10.11 14.50 -8.60
N GLN A 113 -10.65 13.39 -9.14
CA GLN A 113 -11.95 13.33 -9.81
C GLN A 113 -12.59 11.94 -9.68
N LYS A 114 -13.92 11.88 -9.85
CA LYS A 114 -14.64 10.61 -10.01
C LYS A 114 -14.07 9.85 -11.21
N SER A 115 -13.47 8.70 -10.94
CA SER A 115 -12.85 7.82 -11.95
C SER A 115 -13.57 6.48 -11.93
N SER A 116 -13.79 5.91 -13.11
CA SER A 116 -14.26 4.54 -13.29
C SER A 116 -13.18 3.53 -12.89
N VAL A 117 -13.60 2.28 -12.62
CA VAL A 117 -12.67 1.18 -12.34
C VAL A 117 -11.64 1.01 -13.46
N THR A 118 -12.09 1.09 -14.72
CA THR A 118 -11.22 0.96 -15.90
C THR A 118 -10.14 2.03 -15.95
N GLU A 119 -10.48 3.29 -15.65
CA GLU A 119 -9.50 4.39 -15.64
C GLU A 119 -8.48 4.23 -14.51
N LEU A 120 -8.92 3.77 -13.34
CA LEU A 120 -8.02 3.51 -12.21
C LEU A 120 -7.06 2.35 -12.51
N VAL A 121 -7.56 1.26 -13.08
CA VAL A 121 -6.72 0.12 -13.49
C VAL A 121 -5.72 0.55 -14.55
N ALA A 122 -6.19 1.17 -15.64
CA ALA A 122 -5.32 1.62 -16.74
C ALA A 122 -4.22 2.59 -16.29
N ARG A 123 -4.48 3.36 -15.22
CA ARG A 123 -3.50 4.29 -14.66
C ARG A 123 -2.33 3.60 -13.97
N PHE A 124 -2.56 2.48 -13.28
CA PHE A 124 -1.57 1.88 -12.37
C PHE A 124 -1.11 0.48 -12.77
N GLU A 125 -1.83 -0.22 -13.67
CA GLU A 125 -1.59 -1.63 -14.00
C GLU A 125 -0.14 -1.92 -14.39
N LYS A 126 0.41 -1.12 -15.32
CA LYS A 126 1.79 -1.28 -15.78
C LYS A 126 2.80 -1.09 -14.64
N ASP A 127 2.61 -0.06 -13.82
CA ASP A 127 3.54 0.31 -12.76
C ASP A 127 3.50 -0.72 -11.63
N VAL A 128 2.31 -1.19 -11.25
CA VAL A 128 2.12 -2.25 -10.27
C VAL A 128 2.76 -3.55 -10.76
N ALA A 129 2.58 -3.92 -12.03
CA ALA A 129 3.19 -5.13 -12.58
C ALA A 129 4.72 -5.09 -12.52
N ILE A 130 5.34 -3.95 -12.87
CA ILE A 130 6.79 -3.75 -12.77
C ILE A 130 7.26 -3.90 -11.32
N LEU A 131 6.56 -3.27 -10.37
CA LEU A 131 6.92 -3.31 -8.96
C LEU A 131 6.77 -4.71 -8.36
N VAL A 132 5.73 -5.46 -8.73
CA VAL A 132 5.53 -6.84 -8.27
C VAL A 132 6.65 -7.75 -8.78
N ASP A 133 7.07 -7.58 -10.03
CA ASP A 133 8.11 -8.41 -10.66
C ASP A 133 9.52 -8.12 -10.11
N LYS A 134 9.85 -6.85 -9.92
CA LYS A 134 11.21 -6.41 -9.55
C LYS A 134 11.39 -6.05 -8.07
N LEU A 135 10.41 -6.30 -7.21
CA LEU A 135 10.41 -5.75 -5.85
C LEU A 135 11.69 -6.06 -5.08
N ASP A 136 12.13 -7.32 -5.10
CA ASP A 136 13.29 -7.78 -4.32
C ASP A 136 14.61 -7.10 -4.79
N GLU A 137 14.68 -6.59 -6.03
CA GLU A 137 15.84 -5.82 -6.54
C GLU A 137 15.81 -4.34 -6.11
N LEU A 138 14.64 -3.84 -5.72
CA LEU A 138 14.38 -2.43 -5.41
C LEU A 138 14.35 -2.16 -3.90
N LEU A 139 14.13 -3.20 -3.10
CA LEU A 139 14.13 -3.15 -1.64
C LEU A 139 15.56 -3.17 -1.07
N VAL A 140 15.66 -2.71 0.17
CA VAL A 140 16.88 -2.89 0.98
C VAL A 140 17.02 -4.36 1.37
N GLU A 141 18.26 -4.86 1.41
CA GLU A 141 18.56 -6.29 1.65
C GLU A 141 17.90 -6.83 2.93
N GLU A 142 17.89 -6.06 4.02
CA GLU A 142 17.26 -6.46 5.29
C GLU A 142 15.76 -6.72 5.13
N GLU A 143 15.06 -5.90 4.34
CA GLU A 143 13.62 -6.05 4.10
C GLU A 143 13.31 -7.29 3.26
N VAL A 144 14.15 -7.58 2.26
CA VAL A 144 14.06 -8.81 1.46
C VAL A 144 14.27 -10.04 2.35
N GLN A 145 15.23 -9.99 3.27
CA GLN A 145 15.46 -11.08 4.23
C GLN A 145 14.23 -11.31 5.12
N GLN A 146 13.63 -10.26 5.66
CA GLN A 146 12.40 -10.36 6.48
C GLN A 146 11.23 -10.98 5.70
N HIS A 147 11.02 -10.59 4.43
CA HIS A 147 9.98 -11.18 3.58
C HIS A 147 10.21 -12.65 3.28
N ASN A 148 11.47 -13.04 3.09
CA ASN A 148 11.87 -14.42 2.86
C ASN A 148 11.66 -15.28 4.11
N GLU A 149 12.01 -14.78 5.29
CA GLU A 149 11.77 -15.48 6.56
C GLU A 149 10.28 -15.70 6.81
N GLN A 150 9.47 -14.66 6.60
CA GLN A 150 8.02 -14.77 6.74
C GLN A 150 7.42 -15.77 5.73
N ALA A 151 7.84 -15.71 4.46
CA ALA A 151 7.38 -16.66 3.45
C ALA A 151 7.79 -18.10 3.80
N LYS A 152 9.03 -18.31 4.25
CA LYS A 152 9.54 -19.61 4.66
C LYS A 152 8.72 -20.19 5.82
N ALA A 153 8.38 -19.39 6.83
CA ALA A 153 7.55 -19.82 7.94
C ALA A 153 6.17 -20.33 7.50
N TRP A 154 5.56 -19.73 6.46
CA TRP A 154 4.31 -20.23 5.89
C TRP A 154 4.49 -21.46 5.00
N ILE A 155 5.58 -21.53 4.23
CA ILE A 155 5.92 -22.70 3.40
C ILE A 155 6.13 -23.94 4.28
N GLU A 156 6.82 -23.80 5.41
CA GLU A 156 7.01 -24.88 6.38
C GLU A 156 5.69 -25.38 6.98
N GLN A 157 4.65 -24.55 6.97
CA GLN A 157 3.30 -24.90 7.39
C GLN A 157 2.42 -25.45 6.25
N GLY A 158 2.99 -25.62 5.05
CA GLY A 158 2.36 -26.26 3.90
C GLY A 158 1.78 -25.31 2.85
N VAL A 159 1.98 -23.99 2.98
CA VAL A 159 1.49 -22.99 2.01
C VAL A 159 2.31 -23.06 0.73
N ASP A 160 1.67 -22.96 -0.43
CA ASP A 160 2.37 -22.90 -1.72
C ASP A 160 3.40 -21.77 -1.74
N ALA A 161 4.62 -22.08 -2.19
CA ALA A 161 5.72 -21.12 -2.21
C ALA A 161 5.39 -19.84 -3.00
N GLU A 162 4.67 -19.95 -4.11
CA GLU A 162 4.23 -18.79 -4.89
C GLU A 162 3.31 -17.86 -4.08
N VAL A 163 2.35 -18.43 -3.34
CA VAL A 163 1.39 -17.68 -2.52
C VAL A 163 2.08 -17.06 -1.30
N ALA A 164 2.91 -17.83 -0.61
CA ALA A 164 3.65 -17.37 0.56
C ALA A 164 4.60 -16.22 0.22
N ASN A 165 5.36 -16.35 -0.87
CA ASN A 165 6.24 -15.28 -1.33
C ASN A 165 5.45 -14.04 -1.74
N TYR A 166 4.40 -14.18 -2.55
CA TYR A 166 3.59 -13.04 -2.96
C TYR A 166 3.01 -12.28 -1.77
N ILE A 167 2.40 -12.99 -0.81
CA ILE A 167 1.73 -12.36 0.34
C ILE A 167 2.73 -11.68 1.27
N SER A 168 3.94 -12.20 1.47
CA SER A 168 4.92 -11.56 2.36
C SER A 168 5.33 -10.18 1.84
N ARG A 169 5.47 -10.05 0.51
CA ARG A 169 5.82 -8.79 -0.17
C ARG A 169 4.70 -7.75 -0.22
N LEU A 170 3.44 -8.13 0.00
CA LEU A 170 2.32 -7.17 -0.04
C LEU A 170 2.47 -6.04 0.98
N SER A 171 3.21 -6.29 2.07
CA SER A 171 3.52 -5.30 3.11
C SER A 171 4.41 -4.15 2.64
N SER A 172 5.19 -4.34 1.56
CA SER A 172 5.98 -3.29 0.90
C SER A 172 5.33 -2.80 -0.39
N LEU A 173 4.54 -3.64 -1.07
CA LEU A 173 3.86 -3.24 -2.30
C LEU A 173 2.70 -2.25 -2.11
N TYR A 174 2.20 -2.03 -0.89
CA TYR A 174 1.07 -1.13 -0.68
C TYR A 174 1.36 0.32 -1.08
N CYS A 175 2.63 0.76 -1.07
CA CYS A 175 3.05 2.11 -1.47
C CYS A 175 3.20 2.27 -3.00
N CYS A 176 2.90 1.24 -3.79
CA CYS A 176 3.04 1.26 -5.25
C CYS A 176 2.39 2.49 -5.92
N TYR A 177 1.25 2.95 -5.41
CA TYR A 177 0.56 4.10 -6.00
C TYR A 177 1.29 5.41 -5.70
N ASP A 178 1.88 5.57 -4.51
CA ASP A 178 2.69 6.74 -4.19
C ASP A 178 3.94 6.78 -5.05
N ILE A 179 4.60 5.64 -5.23
CA ILE A 179 5.77 5.51 -6.10
C ILE A 179 5.41 5.82 -7.56
N SER A 180 4.30 5.27 -8.07
CA SER A 180 3.82 5.55 -9.43
C SER A 180 3.56 7.04 -9.65
N ILE A 181 2.93 7.73 -8.67
CA ILE A 181 2.74 9.17 -8.81
C ILE A 181 4.08 9.91 -8.74
N ALA A 182 4.96 9.59 -7.79
CA ALA A 182 6.27 10.24 -7.69
C ALA A 182 7.09 10.07 -8.98
N ALA A 183 7.08 8.87 -9.57
CA ALA A 183 7.74 8.60 -10.84
C ALA A 183 7.20 9.50 -11.97
N LYS A 184 5.88 9.64 -12.03
CA LYS A 184 5.21 10.48 -13.04
C LYS A 184 5.47 11.98 -12.83
N GLU A 185 5.46 12.45 -11.59
CA GLU A 185 5.72 13.86 -11.24
C GLU A 185 7.16 14.26 -11.57
N CYS A 186 8.13 13.39 -11.33
CA CYS A 186 9.54 13.61 -11.62
C CYS A 186 9.97 13.15 -13.03
N ASN A 187 9.03 12.69 -13.87
CA ASN A 187 9.29 12.16 -15.21
C ASN A 187 10.42 11.11 -15.25
N THR A 188 10.43 10.19 -14.28
CA THR A 188 11.43 9.11 -14.10
C THR A 188 10.77 7.74 -14.24
N THR A 189 11.59 6.68 -14.31
CA THR A 189 11.08 5.30 -14.24
C THR A 189 10.55 4.95 -12.86
N VAL A 190 9.56 4.06 -12.81
CA VAL A 190 8.96 3.57 -11.56
C VAL A 190 9.98 2.82 -10.73
N GLU A 191 10.87 2.06 -11.36
CA GLU A 191 11.98 1.37 -10.68
C GLU A 191 12.89 2.34 -9.95
N ARG A 192 13.29 3.46 -10.59
CA ARG A 192 14.16 4.44 -9.95
C ARG A 192 13.47 5.13 -8.79
N ALA A 193 12.19 5.50 -8.97
CA ALA A 193 11.40 6.08 -7.89
C ALA A 193 11.22 5.11 -6.72
N ALA A 194 11.00 3.82 -6.99
CA ALA A 194 10.82 2.78 -5.98
C ALA A 194 12.09 2.55 -5.18
N LYS A 195 13.22 2.34 -5.86
CA LYS A 195 14.52 2.15 -5.21
C LYS A 195 14.85 3.34 -4.31
N LEU A 196 14.60 4.56 -4.79
CA LEU A 196 14.80 5.76 -3.96
C LEU A 196 13.84 5.79 -2.78
N TYR A 197 12.55 5.52 -2.99
CA TYR A 197 11.52 5.53 -1.94
C TYR A 197 11.85 4.57 -0.80
N PHE A 198 12.26 3.33 -1.11
CA PHE A 198 12.58 2.31 -0.11
C PHE A 198 13.89 2.62 0.62
N HIS A 199 14.97 2.94 -0.11
CA HIS A 199 16.25 3.26 0.52
C HIS A 199 16.19 4.55 1.36
N LEU A 200 15.44 5.56 0.91
CA LEU A 200 15.24 6.79 1.68
C LEU A 200 14.42 6.51 2.95
N GLY A 201 13.36 5.70 2.84
CA GLY A 201 12.54 5.28 3.97
C GLY A 201 13.34 4.54 5.04
N ASP A 202 14.26 3.66 4.63
CA ASP A 202 15.19 2.96 5.51
C ASP A 202 16.16 3.92 6.21
N LYS A 203 16.88 4.77 5.45
CA LYS A 203 17.84 5.74 6.00
C LYS A 203 17.21 6.70 7.01
N LEU A 204 15.94 7.07 6.80
CA LEU A 204 15.18 7.93 7.70
C LEU A 204 14.42 7.16 8.80
N SER A 205 14.57 5.83 8.88
CA SER A 205 13.86 4.94 9.82
C SER A 205 12.33 5.08 9.78
N LEU A 206 11.75 5.38 8.62
CA LEU A 206 10.30 5.57 8.44
C LEU A 206 9.55 4.25 8.62
N HIS A 207 10.11 3.13 8.17
CA HIS A 207 9.51 1.80 8.36
C HIS A 207 9.37 1.45 9.84
N TRP A 208 10.41 1.74 10.63
CA TRP A 208 10.38 1.59 12.08
C TRP A 208 9.32 2.49 12.73
N PHE A 209 9.24 3.76 12.32
CA PHE A 209 8.25 4.69 12.85
C PHE A 209 6.81 4.28 12.49
N LEU A 210 6.58 3.80 11.26
CA LEU A 210 5.31 3.22 10.83
C LEU A 210 4.92 2.00 11.68
N TRP A 211 5.89 1.15 12.03
CA TRP A 211 5.67 0.01 12.93
C TRP A 211 5.19 0.47 14.31
N GLN A 212 5.80 1.51 14.88
CA GLN A 212 5.35 2.12 16.14
C GLN A 212 3.91 2.65 16.02
N ILE A 213 3.58 3.37 14.94
CA ILE A 213 2.22 3.85 14.69
C ILE A 213 1.22 2.68 14.63
N ASN A 214 1.55 1.60 13.92
CA ASN A 214 0.66 0.45 13.77
C ASN A 214 0.41 -0.27 15.11
N ASN A 215 1.41 -0.35 15.98
CA ASN A 215 1.34 -1.04 17.26
C ASN A 215 0.85 -0.18 18.42
N GLN A 216 0.64 1.11 18.21
CA GLN A 216 0.01 1.97 19.20
C GLN A 216 -1.37 1.45 19.57
N VAL A 217 -1.59 1.20 20.87
CA VAL A 217 -2.87 0.76 21.43
C VAL A 217 -3.92 1.84 21.22
N VAL A 218 -5.15 1.42 20.91
CA VAL A 218 -6.28 2.29 20.64
C VAL A 218 -7.40 1.94 21.61
N ASP A 219 -7.80 2.90 22.43
CA ASP A 219 -8.84 2.77 23.46
C ASP A 219 -10.21 3.26 22.98
N ASN A 220 -10.24 4.15 21.97
CA ASN A 220 -11.48 4.77 21.51
C ASN A 220 -11.51 5.05 19.99
N HIS A 221 -12.68 5.44 19.49
CA HIS A 221 -12.91 5.73 18.08
C HIS A 221 -11.99 6.85 17.54
N TRP A 222 -11.77 7.92 18.31
CA TRP A 222 -10.93 9.05 17.89
C TRP A 222 -9.46 8.68 17.76
N GLN A 223 -8.94 7.86 18.68
CA GLN A 223 -7.59 7.31 18.58
C GLN A 223 -7.44 6.36 17.38
N ALA A 224 -8.49 5.60 17.02
CA ALA A 224 -8.48 4.80 15.79
C ALA A 224 -8.34 5.67 14.54
N LEU A 225 -9.08 6.79 14.49
CA LEU A 225 -8.99 7.78 13.41
C LEU A 225 -7.61 8.45 13.37
N ALA A 226 -7.09 8.89 14.53
CA ALA A 226 -5.77 9.51 14.63
C ALA A 226 -4.65 8.57 14.15
N ARG A 227 -4.65 7.30 14.60
CA ARG A 227 -3.68 6.30 14.14
C ARG A 227 -3.74 6.09 12.63
N ALA A 228 -4.93 6.17 12.05
CA ALA A 228 -5.09 6.04 10.62
C ALA A 228 -4.59 7.28 9.86
N ALA A 229 -4.87 8.49 10.38
CA ALA A 229 -4.34 9.74 9.85
C ALA A 229 -2.80 9.78 9.90
N PHE A 230 -2.20 9.36 11.02
CA PHE A 230 -0.74 9.30 11.15
C PHE A 230 -0.05 8.42 10.11
N ARG A 231 -0.68 7.31 9.70
CA ARG A 231 -0.16 6.46 8.63
C ARG A 231 -0.23 7.17 7.29
N GLU A 232 -1.37 7.80 7.00
CA GLU A 232 -1.55 8.58 5.77
C GLU A 232 -0.57 9.73 5.68
N ASP A 233 -0.38 10.48 6.77
CA ASP A 233 0.57 11.58 6.84
C ASP A 233 1.99 11.09 6.61
N LEU A 234 2.39 9.97 7.23
CA LEU A 234 3.71 9.38 7.03
C LEU A 234 3.93 8.93 5.58
N ASP A 235 2.99 8.19 5.00
CA ASP A 235 3.05 7.73 3.61
C ASP A 235 3.17 8.94 2.65
N TRP A 236 2.41 10.00 2.92
CA TRP A 236 2.45 11.26 2.15
C TRP A 236 3.80 11.97 2.29
N GLN A 237 4.34 12.13 3.50
CA GLN A 237 5.65 12.75 3.70
C GLN A 237 6.76 11.97 3.00
N GLN A 238 6.75 10.63 3.07
CA GLN A 238 7.75 9.81 2.39
C GLN A 238 7.69 10.01 0.87
N ARG A 239 6.47 10.09 0.30
CA ARG A 239 6.30 10.40 -1.13
C ARG A 239 6.86 11.77 -1.49
N GLN A 240 6.53 12.81 -0.72
CA GLN A 240 7.02 14.16 -1.00
C GLN A 240 8.54 14.26 -0.91
N LEU A 241 9.15 13.67 0.13
CA LEU A 241 10.61 13.58 0.23
C LEU A 241 11.22 12.84 -0.97
N THR A 242 10.60 11.74 -1.41
CA THR A 242 11.03 11.00 -2.60
C THR A 242 11.02 11.89 -3.85
N VAL A 243 9.92 12.61 -4.11
CA VAL A 243 9.80 13.57 -5.22
C VAL A 243 10.89 14.65 -5.12
N GLN A 244 11.11 15.16 -3.92
CA GLN A 244 12.05 16.23 -3.68
C GLN A 244 13.50 15.81 -3.98
N VAL A 245 13.91 14.62 -3.50
CA VAL A 245 15.24 14.05 -3.77
C VAL A 245 15.40 13.72 -5.26
N LEU A 246 14.36 13.19 -5.91
CA LEU A 246 14.38 12.93 -7.35
C LEU A 246 14.59 14.23 -8.17
N ASN A 247 14.00 15.33 -7.73
CA ASN A 247 14.11 16.65 -8.38
C ASN A 247 15.46 17.34 -8.14
N CYS A 248 16.26 16.93 -7.15
CA CYS A 248 17.61 17.47 -6.94
C CYS A 248 18.58 17.22 -8.12
N GLY A 249 18.20 16.41 -9.13
CA GLY A 249 18.98 16.25 -10.36
C GLY A 249 20.29 15.45 -10.20
N CYS A 250 20.48 14.78 -9.06
CA CYS A 250 21.67 13.98 -8.79
C CYS A 250 21.56 12.61 -9.50
N GLY A 251 21.82 12.56 -10.81
CA GLY A 251 22.00 11.32 -11.58
C GLY A 251 20.72 10.57 -11.98
N ASP A 252 20.66 10.11 -13.24
CA ASP A 252 19.46 9.50 -13.82
C ASP A 252 19.43 7.96 -13.76
N SER A 253 20.48 7.33 -13.22
CA SER A 253 20.63 5.87 -13.20
C SER A 253 20.10 5.23 -11.91
N LEU A 254 19.81 3.93 -11.96
CA LEU A 254 19.46 3.13 -10.78
C LEU A 254 20.62 2.95 -9.80
N ASP A 255 21.85 2.95 -10.30
CA ASP A 255 23.06 2.73 -9.50
C ASP A 255 23.47 3.99 -8.72
N SER A 256 23.05 5.17 -9.20
CA SER A 256 23.32 6.43 -8.52
C SER A 256 22.37 6.71 -7.34
N VAL A 257 21.28 5.96 -7.16
CA VAL A 257 20.24 6.25 -6.16
C VAL A 257 20.79 6.43 -4.74
N GLU A 258 21.69 5.53 -4.29
CA GLU A 258 22.28 5.62 -2.96
C GLU A 258 23.14 6.89 -2.81
N GLN A 259 23.94 7.21 -3.82
CA GLN A 259 24.75 8.43 -3.86
C GLN A 259 23.87 9.69 -3.90
N THR A 260 22.75 9.65 -4.63
CA THR A 260 21.75 10.73 -4.66
C THR A 260 21.21 11.00 -3.27
N ILE A 261 20.83 9.94 -2.54
CA ILE A 261 20.34 10.05 -1.16
C ILE A 261 21.42 10.61 -0.25
N GLU A 262 22.65 10.08 -0.29
CA GLU A 262 23.76 10.55 0.54
C GLU A 262 24.10 12.03 0.31
N ASN A 263 24.15 12.47 -0.96
CA ASN A 263 24.40 13.86 -1.32
C ASN A 263 23.26 14.77 -0.81
N TRP A 264 22.02 14.35 -0.97
CA TRP A 264 20.87 15.10 -0.44
C TRP A 264 20.92 15.19 1.09
N MET A 265 21.24 14.09 1.78
CA MET A 265 21.36 14.07 3.23
C MET A 265 22.49 14.98 3.72
N HIS A 266 23.61 15.02 3.00
CA HIS A 266 24.72 15.91 3.32
C HIS A 266 24.31 17.39 3.25
N ASN A 267 23.61 17.76 2.18
CA ASN A 267 23.15 19.14 1.97
C ASN A 267 22.08 19.56 2.99
N ASN A 268 21.28 18.63 3.49
CA ASN A 268 20.15 18.88 4.40
C ASN A 268 20.43 18.47 5.86
N LYS A 269 21.70 18.36 6.25
CA LYS A 269 22.13 17.80 7.55
C LYS A 269 21.48 18.47 8.76
N GLU A 270 21.32 19.80 8.75
CA GLU A 270 20.71 20.52 9.88
C GLU A 270 19.24 20.14 10.07
N ALA A 271 18.46 20.09 8.99
CA ALA A 271 17.05 19.72 9.04
C ALA A 271 16.88 18.24 9.46
N LEU A 272 17.73 17.35 8.94
CA LEU A 272 17.74 15.94 9.31
C LEU A 272 18.08 15.71 10.78
N SER A 273 19.00 16.49 11.35
CA SER A 273 19.39 16.34 12.75
C SER A 273 18.22 16.49 13.73
N ARG A 274 17.23 17.33 13.41
CA ARG A 274 16.01 17.50 14.22
C ARG A 274 15.15 16.24 14.20
N TRP A 275 14.87 15.71 13.01
CA TRP A 275 14.14 14.46 12.83
C TRP A 275 14.81 13.28 13.55
N GLU A 276 16.13 13.14 13.38
CA GLU A 276 16.90 12.08 14.06
C GLU A 276 16.83 12.19 15.58
N ASN A 277 16.88 13.41 16.13
CA ASN A 277 16.76 13.61 17.57
C ASN A 277 15.36 13.25 18.08
N THR A 278 14.30 13.63 17.37
CA THR A 278 12.94 13.20 17.69
C THR A 278 12.81 11.67 17.66
N LEU A 279 13.38 10.99 16.66
CA LEU A 279 13.39 9.53 16.61
C LEU A 279 14.18 8.88 17.76
N LYS A 280 15.31 9.47 18.18
CA LYS A 280 16.06 9.00 19.36
C LYS A 280 15.22 9.09 20.63
N GLU A 281 14.49 10.19 20.84
CA GLU A 281 13.57 10.33 21.97
C GLU A 281 12.41 9.33 21.93
N PHE A 282 11.97 8.93 20.74
CA PHE A 282 11.04 7.82 20.58
C PHE A 282 11.67 6.49 21.02
N LYS A 283 12.88 6.17 20.55
CA LYS A 283 13.57 4.90 20.86
C LYS A 283 13.90 4.71 22.36
N VAL A 284 14.02 5.78 23.14
CA VAL A 284 14.33 5.71 24.59
C VAL A 284 13.10 5.36 25.45
N GLY A 285 11.87 5.62 24.97
CA GLY A 285 10.64 5.35 25.72
C GLY A 285 9.88 4.12 25.21
N ASN A 286 9.22 3.38 26.11
CA ASN A 286 8.43 2.19 25.74
C ASN A 286 6.91 2.44 25.61
N VAL A 287 6.42 3.57 26.13
CA VAL A 287 5.01 3.97 26.02
C VAL A 287 4.96 5.34 25.38
N HIS A 288 4.19 5.46 24.29
CA HIS A 288 4.01 6.71 23.58
C HIS A 288 2.56 7.14 23.63
N GLU A 289 2.34 8.42 23.89
CA GLU A 289 1.03 9.02 23.75
C GLU A 289 0.81 9.47 22.31
N PHE A 290 -0.46 9.52 21.88
CA PHE A 290 -0.83 9.98 20.53
C PHE A 290 -0.27 11.37 20.20
N ALA A 291 -0.15 12.26 21.18
CA ALA A 291 0.45 13.59 20.99
C ALA A 291 1.91 13.52 20.52
N LYS A 292 2.68 12.52 20.98
CA LYS A 292 4.09 12.36 20.58
C LYS A 292 4.20 12.07 19.08
N PHE A 293 3.30 11.25 18.54
CA PHE A 293 3.25 10.95 17.10
C PHE A 293 2.91 12.18 16.27
N SER A 294 1.96 13.02 16.72
CA SER A 294 1.64 14.29 16.06
C SER A 294 2.85 15.22 15.99
N VAL A 295 3.64 15.32 17.06
CA VAL A 295 4.87 16.13 17.08
C VAL A 295 5.91 15.59 16.13
N ALA A 296 6.16 14.28 16.12
CA ALA A 296 7.12 13.67 15.19
C ALA A 296 6.71 13.86 13.72
N LEU A 297 5.44 13.65 13.38
CA LEU A 297 4.95 13.89 12.02
C LEU A 297 5.06 15.36 11.62
N ARG A 298 4.89 16.29 12.57
CA ARG A 298 5.12 17.71 12.34
C ARG A 298 6.59 18.01 12.04
N GLU A 299 7.53 17.39 12.75
CA GLU A 299 8.97 17.53 12.45
C GLU A 299 9.31 16.95 11.07
N LEU A 300 8.72 15.82 10.69
CA LEU A 300 8.89 15.25 9.35
C LEU A 300 8.32 16.15 8.25
N MET A 301 7.17 16.79 8.50
CA MET A 301 6.61 17.80 7.61
C MET A 301 7.53 19.03 7.49
N LEU A 302 8.11 19.49 8.59
CA LEU A 302 9.05 20.62 8.59
C LEU A 302 10.35 20.28 7.86
N LEU A 303 10.84 19.04 7.98
CA LEU A 303 11.98 18.55 7.19
C LEU A 303 11.69 18.75 5.70
N ASN A 304 10.56 18.23 5.24
CA ASN A 304 10.15 18.33 3.84
C ASN A 304 10.07 19.79 3.35
N LEU A 305 9.38 20.67 4.10
CA LEU A 305 9.26 22.10 3.75
C LEU A 305 10.59 22.86 3.73
N ASN A 306 11.50 22.57 4.68
CA ASN A 306 12.79 23.25 4.73
C ASN A 306 13.68 22.84 3.57
N CYS A 307 13.61 21.57 3.18
CA CYS A 307 14.35 21.03 2.06
C CYS A 307 13.79 21.57 0.72
N GLU A 308 12.48 21.78 0.57
CA GLU A 308 11.89 22.47 -0.60
C GLU A 308 12.43 23.89 -0.77
N ALA A 309 12.59 24.63 0.34
CA ALA A 309 13.07 26.02 0.31
C ALA A 309 14.58 26.16 -0.02
N THR A 310 15.34 25.07 -0.03
CA THR A 310 16.78 25.08 -0.32
C THR A 310 17.13 24.76 -1.78
N GLN A 311 16.13 24.47 -2.63
CA GLN A 311 16.25 24.30 -4.08
C GLN A 311 16.07 25.62 -4.82
#